data_AF-A0AAN6MGG4-F1
#
_entry.id   AF-A0AAN6MGG4-F1
#
_cell.length_a   1.000
_cell.length_b   1.000
_cell.length_c   1.000
_cell.angle_alpha   90.00
_cell.angle_beta   90.00
_cell.angle_gamma   90.00
#
_symmetry.space_group_name_H-M   'P 1'
#
loop_
_entity.id
_entity.type
_entity.pdbx_description
1 polymer ?
#
loop_
_entity_poly.entity_id
_entity_poly.type
_entity_poly.pdbx_seq_one_letter_code
_entity_poly.pdbx_strand_id
1 'polypeptide(L)'
;MAETPNPQNGSVEPQGSASGDVSVKTADAPNTAYLGQRDESIRAHDRFLWLTLLASAAVIEYGLDHALGAFQAMVGFLKIFGYEDPRVPAGWNIAAGPQQIIASFMVLGAFIACFTTGPMSSYFSRRWSILIGVVLIVILICGIEAVLADGTLVRTGMGAVNESLWPLFRGGYGPTYDSMFSQSNFGIVTKMTLWSSPAPLGFMSCHIAVPKETDLVPMVDIFRELLKHDVIQNHPVIGNILRELGKRGTKSKCWWDANFGLYGPHEIIEVNYKRCQEAFKAIPGARLRGNTYYPDASKGEQYLDAVTVPYDDSWMQTGVPSMAPIVSIQYRGVDGGHISFSPIVPADGQSALDWYYEAKKTCAVFGFDFVAGLHLYQRHLAHLIMIYFDRTDQEDKTAANALFIELVKRARANGYGEYRAHIDHMDLVAGVYDFGKDQEGSNGVPALMRLNQRIKDELDPNGILLPGKQGIWPQKYRGEGAKKR
;
A
#
# COMPACT_ATOMS: atom_id res chain seq x y z
N MET A 1 26.52 78.46 -41.29
CA MET A 1 25.07 78.39 -41.03
C MET A 1 24.79 77.02 -40.44
N ALA A 2 24.17 77.00 -39.25
CA ALA A 2 23.74 75.86 -38.44
C ALA A 2 24.87 74.90 -37.99
N GLU A 3 25.49 75.12 -36.83
CA GLU A 3 25.03 74.86 -35.44
C GLU A 3 25.60 73.53 -34.89
N THR A 4 26.54 73.75 -33.96
CA THR A 4 27.21 72.91 -32.95
C THR A 4 26.23 72.26 -31.94
N PRO A 5 26.62 71.52 -30.86
CA PRO A 5 27.97 71.16 -30.35
C PRO A 5 28.18 69.71 -29.80
N ASN A 6 29.48 69.35 -29.80
CA ASN A 6 30.31 68.75 -28.74
C ASN A 6 29.82 67.57 -27.84
N PRO A 7 30.64 66.49 -27.69
CA PRO A 7 30.37 65.36 -26.81
C PRO A 7 31.06 65.50 -25.44
N GLN A 8 30.44 65.02 -24.35
CA GLN A 8 31.13 64.37 -23.22
C GLN A 8 30.19 63.86 -22.10
N ASN A 9 30.65 62.77 -21.48
CA ASN A 9 30.29 62.14 -20.20
C ASN A 9 29.17 61.09 -20.15
N GLY A 10 29.59 59.84 -19.94
CA GLY A 10 28.77 58.73 -19.43
C GLY A 10 29.68 57.61 -18.94
N SER A 11 29.83 57.53 -17.62
CA SER A 11 30.67 56.64 -16.83
C SER A 11 30.26 55.16 -16.90
N VAL A 12 31.26 54.30 -16.67
CA VAL A 12 31.21 52.83 -16.60
C VAL A 12 30.36 52.35 -15.41
N GLU A 13 29.46 51.39 -15.65
CA GLU A 13 28.79 50.57 -14.61
C GLU A 13 28.97 49.05 -14.92
N PRO A 14 28.96 48.19 -13.88
CA PRO A 14 29.50 46.83 -13.93
C PRO A 14 28.49 45.77 -14.40
N GLN A 15 29.02 44.70 -15.00
CA GLN A 15 28.29 43.51 -15.46
C GLN A 15 27.61 42.77 -14.30
N GLY A 16 26.27 42.66 -14.38
CA GLY A 16 25.40 41.98 -13.42
C GLY A 16 25.12 40.52 -13.76
N SER A 17 24.97 39.74 -12.70
CA SER A 17 24.78 38.30 -12.56
C SER A 17 23.60 37.68 -13.31
N ALA A 18 23.81 36.48 -13.86
CA ALA A 18 22.76 35.64 -14.44
C ALA A 18 21.87 34.99 -13.34
N SER A 19 20.65 35.48 -13.21
CA SER A 19 19.55 34.87 -12.45
C SER A 19 18.85 33.80 -13.31
N GLY A 20 18.64 32.61 -12.74
CA GLY A 20 17.84 31.55 -13.38
C GLY A 20 16.35 31.89 -13.35
N ASP A 21 15.71 31.83 -14.51
CA ASP A 21 14.31 32.20 -14.71
C ASP A 21 13.33 31.27 -13.94
N VAL A 22 12.54 31.87 -13.06
CA VAL A 22 11.32 31.33 -12.47
C VAL A 22 10.19 31.54 -13.48
N SER A 23 9.67 30.49 -14.11
CA SER A 23 8.52 30.63 -15.00
C SER A 23 7.21 30.61 -14.19
N VAL A 24 6.63 31.79 -13.95
CA VAL A 24 5.24 31.91 -13.49
C VAL A 24 4.34 31.77 -14.73
N LYS A 25 3.69 30.62 -14.91
CA LYS A 25 2.63 30.47 -15.93
C LYS A 25 1.29 30.75 -15.26
N THR A 26 0.64 31.83 -15.67
CA THR A 26 -0.78 32.05 -15.41
C THR A 26 -1.58 31.00 -16.18
N ALA A 27 -2.42 30.25 -15.47
CA ALA A 27 -3.24 29.19 -16.04
C ALA A 27 -4.23 29.78 -17.04
N ASP A 28 -4.20 29.28 -18.28
CA ASP A 28 -5.35 29.37 -19.16
C ASP A 28 -6.55 28.72 -18.47
N ALA A 29 -7.71 29.36 -18.58
CA ALA A 29 -8.93 28.94 -17.91
C ALA A 29 -9.19 27.44 -18.16
N PRO A 30 -9.41 26.64 -17.10
CA PRO A 30 -9.68 25.23 -17.26
C PRO A 30 -10.95 25.04 -18.08
N ASN A 31 -10.94 24.08 -19.00
CA ASN A 31 -12.13 23.67 -19.73
C ASN A 31 -13.10 23.03 -18.73
N THR A 32 -14.01 23.83 -18.15
CA THR A 32 -14.91 23.47 -17.03
C THR A 32 -16.09 22.58 -17.45
N ALA A 33 -15.85 21.57 -18.28
CA ALA A 33 -16.93 20.71 -18.78
C ALA A 33 -17.41 19.64 -17.77
N TYR A 34 -16.75 19.42 -16.62
CA TYR A 34 -17.11 18.30 -15.73
C TYR A 34 -16.96 18.58 -14.21
N LEU A 35 -17.53 19.67 -13.70
CA LEU A 35 -17.70 19.86 -12.25
C LEU A 35 -19.18 20.11 -11.93
N GLY A 36 -19.92 19.05 -11.63
CA GLY A 36 -21.28 19.15 -11.10
C GLY A 36 -21.25 19.44 -9.60
N GLN A 37 -21.98 20.47 -9.13
CA GLN A 37 -22.22 20.70 -7.70
C GLN A 37 -22.99 19.52 -7.09
N ARG A 38 -22.53 19.02 -5.92
CA ARG A 38 -23.18 17.91 -5.20
C ARG A 38 -24.21 18.44 -4.21
N ASP A 39 -25.43 17.91 -4.30
CA ASP A 39 -26.52 18.13 -3.35
C ASP A 39 -26.29 17.27 -2.10
N GLU A 40 -26.30 17.88 -0.92
CA GLU A 40 -26.05 17.21 0.38
C GLU A 40 -27.33 16.88 1.15
N SER A 41 -28.51 17.12 0.58
CA SER A 41 -29.77 16.81 1.25
C SER A 41 -29.91 15.30 1.51
N ILE A 42 -30.72 14.92 2.51
CA ILE A 42 -31.08 13.51 2.76
C ILE A 42 -31.68 12.89 1.50
N ARG A 43 -32.40 13.68 0.68
CA ARG A 43 -32.95 13.26 -0.62
C ARG A 43 -31.85 12.93 -1.64
N ALA A 44 -30.70 13.59 -1.60
CA ALA A 44 -29.55 13.25 -2.46
C ALA A 44 -28.88 11.93 -2.04
N HIS A 45 -29.07 11.52 -0.78
CA HIS A 45 -28.54 10.28 -0.20
C HIS A 45 -29.59 9.17 -0.08
N ASP A 46 -30.80 9.39 -0.60
CA ASP A 46 -31.94 8.47 -0.49
C ASP A 46 -31.57 7.08 -1.04
N ARG A 47 -30.81 7.04 -2.14
CA ARG A 47 -30.33 5.77 -2.75
C ARG A 47 -29.36 5.00 -1.86
N PHE A 48 -28.49 5.69 -1.12
CA PHE A 48 -27.55 5.05 -0.18
C PHE A 48 -28.30 4.49 1.03
N LEU A 49 -29.21 5.29 1.59
CA LEU A 49 -30.10 4.85 2.66
C LEU A 49 -30.91 3.63 2.22
N TRP A 50 -31.55 3.67 1.05
CA TRP A 50 -32.28 2.53 0.49
C TRP A 50 -31.41 1.31 0.29
N LEU A 51 -30.18 1.43 -0.23
CA LEU A 51 -29.27 0.29 -0.43
C LEU A 51 -28.81 -0.33 0.89
N THR A 52 -28.47 0.49 1.90
CA THR A 52 -28.14 -0.02 3.25
C THR A 52 -29.33 -0.67 3.93
N LEU A 53 -30.53 -0.11 3.74
CA LEU A 53 -31.77 -0.68 4.24
C LEU A 53 -32.08 -2.00 3.52
N LEU A 54 -31.83 -2.09 2.21
CA LEU A 54 -32.04 -3.28 1.39
C LEU A 54 -31.06 -4.40 1.74
N ALA A 55 -29.78 -4.07 1.97
CA ALA A 55 -28.78 -5.03 2.43
C ALA A 55 -29.09 -5.53 3.86
N SER A 56 -29.54 -4.64 4.73
CA SER A 56 -30.00 -5.01 6.08
C SER A 56 -31.28 -5.87 6.00
N ALA A 57 -32.20 -5.53 5.10
CA ALA A 57 -33.41 -6.29 4.84
C ALA A 57 -33.11 -7.67 4.23
N ALA A 58 -32.08 -7.82 3.39
CA ALA A 58 -31.66 -9.09 2.83
C ALA A 58 -31.03 -10.02 3.88
N VAL A 59 -30.31 -9.46 4.86
CA VAL A 59 -29.81 -10.24 6.02
C VAL A 59 -30.97 -10.67 6.93
N ILE A 60 -31.96 -9.78 7.11
CA ILE A 60 -33.20 -10.11 7.82
C ILE A 60 -33.99 -11.18 7.06
N GLU A 61 -34.13 -11.06 5.74
CA GLU A 61 -34.78 -12.03 4.84
C GLU A 61 -34.11 -13.39 4.94
N TYR A 62 -32.77 -13.47 4.83
CA TYR A 62 -32.05 -14.73 4.99
C TYR A 62 -32.28 -15.39 6.36
N GLY A 63 -32.37 -14.58 7.43
CA GLY A 63 -32.74 -15.04 8.76
C GLY A 63 -34.21 -15.49 8.87
N LEU A 64 -35.13 -14.77 8.23
CA LEU A 64 -36.56 -15.07 8.16
C LEU A 64 -36.84 -16.32 7.35
N ASP A 65 -36.10 -16.54 6.26
CA ASP A 65 -36.15 -17.71 5.38
C ASP A 65 -35.77 -18.99 6.12
N HIS A 66 -34.73 -18.93 6.97
CA HIS A 66 -34.39 -20.03 7.86
C HIS A 66 -35.44 -20.23 8.98
N ALA A 67 -36.00 -19.14 9.50
CA ALA A 67 -37.05 -19.20 10.52
C ALA A 67 -38.37 -19.76 9.97
N LEU A 68 -38.73 -19.45 8.72
CA LEU A 68 -39.94 -19.92 8.04
C LEU A 68 -39.95 -21.44 7.89
N GLY A 69 -38.81 -22.05 7.56
CA GLY A 69 -38.68 -23.51 7.56
C GLY A 69 -38.97 -24.14 8.93
N ALA A 70 -38.53 -23.49 10.02
CA ALA A 70 -38.84 -23.93 11.38
C ALA A 70 -40.33 -23.72 11.75
N PHE A 71 -40.95 -22.62 11.30
CA PHE A 71 -42.39 -22.37 11.50
C PHE A 71 -43.26 -23.40 10.78
N GLN A 72 -42.87 -23.84 9.58
CA GLN A 72 -43.59 -24.88 8.83
C GLN A 72 -43.62 -26.24 9.55
N ALA A 73 -42.68 -26.49 10.47
CA ALA A 73 -42.64 -27.71 11.28
C ALA A 73 -43.41 -27.60 12.62
N MET A 74 -43.93 -26.41 12.97
CA MET A 74 -44.66 -26.23 14.22
C MET A 74 -46.09 -26.78 14.13
N VAL A 75 -46.53 -27.47 15.19
CA VAL A 75 -47.86 -28.11 15.27
C VAL A 75 -49.00 -27.12 14.98
N GLY A 76 -48.90 -25.86 15.40
CA GLY A 76 -49.91 -24.84 15.14
C GLY A 76 -50.09 -24.51 13.65
N PHE A 77 -48.99 -24.48 12.88
CA PHE A 77 -49.02 -24.25 11.43
C PHE A 77 -49.54 -25.50 10.70
N LEU A 78 -49.06 -26.68 11.09
CA LEU A 78 -49.46 -27.97 10.53
C LEU A 78 -50.92 -28.32 10.76
N LYS A 79 -51.55 -27.79 11.82
CA LYS A 79 -53.00 -27.92 12.06
C LYS A 79 -53.87 -27.22 11.02
N ILE A 80 -53.35 -26.19 10.37
CA ILE A 80 -54.10 -25.36 9.41
C ILE A 80 -53.76 -25.76 7.97
N PHE A 81 -52.48 -25.95 7.67
CA PHE A 81 -51.98 -26.20 6.31
C PHE A 81 -51.52 -27.64 6.07
N GLY A 82 -51.51 -28.46 7.11
CA GLY A 82 -51.13 -29.87 7.08
C GLY A 82 -52.31 -30.82 7.31
N TYR A 83 -52.01 -32.04 7.73
CA TYR A 83 -52.96 -33.10 8.04
C TYR A 83 -52.48 -33.93 9.23
N GLU A 84 -53.39 -34.56 9.96
CA GLU A 84 -53.03 -35.49 11.05
C GLU A 84 -52.36 -36.74 10.48
N ASP A 85 -51.20 -37.09 11.03
CA ASP A 85 -50.50 -38.32 10.67
C ASP A 85 -49.98 -38.99 11.95
N PRO A 86 -50.62 -40.08 12.41
CA PRO A 86 -50.23 -40.77 13.65
C PRO A 86 -48.88 -41.49 13.54
N ARG A 87 -48.25 -41.53 12.35
CA ARG A 87 -46.94 -42.16 12.14
C ARG A 87 -45.76 -41.25 12.48
N VAL A 88 -45.99 -39.94 12.64
CA VAL A 88 -44.95 -38.98 13.04
C VAL A 88 -45.08 -38.60 14.51
N PRO A 89 -43.98 -38.45 15.27
CA PRO A 89 -44.03 -38.15 16.70
C PRO A 89 -44.80 -36.87 17.08
N ALA A 90 -44.90 -35.91 16.15
CA ALA A 90 -45.64 -34.67 16.33
C ALA A 90 -47.16 -34.79 16.05
N GLY A 91 -47.63 -35.91 15.51
CA GLY A 91 -49.03 -36.18 15.17
C GLY A 91 -49.59 -35.43 13.95
N TRP A 92 -48.82 -34.51 13.36
CA TRP A 92 -49.22 -33.67 12.23
C TRP A 92 -48.11 -33.61 11.17
N ASN A 93 -48.49 -33.57 9.90
CA ASN A 93 -47.59 -33.55 8.75
C ASN A 93 -48.13 -32.62 7.65
N ILE A 94 -47.34 -32.30 6.62
CA ILE A 94 -47.74 -31.38 5.53
C ILE A 94 -47.43 -31.99 4.16
N ALA A 95 -48.27 -31.69 3.16
CA ALA A 95 -48.06 -32.16 1.80
C ALA A 95 -46.87 -31.44 1.14
N ALA A 96 -46.12 -32.16 0.31
CA ALA A 96 -44.90 -31.63 -0.31
C ALA A 96 -45.14 -30.45 -1.26
N GLY A 97 -46.33 -30.33 -1.86
CA GLY A 97 -46.64 -29.31 -2.88
C GLY A 97 -46.48 -27.86 -2.38
N PRO A 98 -47.20 -27.44 -1.33
CA PRO A 98 -47.05 -26.09 -0.75
C PRO A 98 -45.62 -25.78 -0.28
N GLN A 99 -44.92 -26.75 0.31
CA GLN A 99 -43.52 -26.58 0.73
C GLN A 99 -42.59 -26.35 -0.48
N GLN A 100 -42.79 -27.11 -1.56
CA GLN A 100 -41.99 -26.99 -2.78
C GLN A 100 -42.21 -25.66 -3.51
N ILE A 101 -43.45 -25.13 -3.52
CA ILE A 101 -43.74 -23.83 -4.14
C ILE A 101 -43.02 -22.70 -3.39
N ILE A 102 -43.07 -22.70 -2.06
CA ILE A 102 -42.41 -21.67 -1.24
C ILE A 102 -40.89 -21.72 -1.41
N ALA A 103 -40.29 -22.92 -1.37
CA ALA A 103 -38.86 -23.08 -1.61
C ALA A 103 -38.43 -22.66 -3.03
N SER A 104 -39.27 -22.91 -4.04
CA SER A 104 -38.98 -22.56 -5.44
C SER A 104 -38.96 -21.04 -5.66
N PHE A 105 -39.84 -20.28 -5.00
CA PHE A 105 -39.83 -18.81 -5.08
C PHE A 105 -38.60 -18.20 -4.40
N MET A 106 -38.15 -18.76 -3.28
CA MET A 106 -36.93 -18.32 -2.59
C MET A 106 -35.67 -18.56 -3.46
N VAL A 107 -35.59 -19.72 -4.11
CA VAL A 107 -34.47 -20.06 -5.02
C VAL A 107 -34.46 -19.15 -6.25
N LEU A 108 -35.63 -18.76 -6.79
CA LEU A 108 -35.73 -17.81 -7.90
C LEU A 108 -35.22 -16.41 -7.53
N GLY A 109 -35.50 -15.93 -6.31
CA GLY A 109 -34.98 -14.68 -5.78
C GLY A 109 -33.45 -14.67 -5.69
N ALA A 110 -32.87 -15.73 -5.12
CA ALA A 110 -31.42 -15.89 -5.03
C ALA A 110 -30.75 -15.97 -6.42
N PHE A 111 -31.40 -16.62 -7.39
CA PHE A 111 -30.92 -16.73 -8.76
C PHE A 111 -30.83 -15.36 -9.46
N ILE A 112 -31.86 -14.52 -9.35
CA ILE A 112 -31.86 -13.17 -9.92
C ILE A 112 -30.83 -12.26 -9.24
N ALA A 113 -30.63 -12.40 -7.92
CA ALA A 113 -29.61 -11.67 -7.18
C ALA A 113 -28.18 -12.02 -7.63
N CYS A 114 -27.89 -13.30 -7.89
CA CYS A 114 -26.58 -13.74 -8.37
C CYS A 114 -26.24 -13.15 -9.74
N PHE A 115 -27.21 -13.04 -10.66
CA PHE A 115 -27.00 -12.46 -11.99
C PHE A 115 -26.77 -10.94 -11.97
N THR A 116 -27.34 -10.23 -10.99
CA THR A 116 -27.23 -8.77 -10.88
C THR A 116 -26.02 -8.32 -10.05
N THR A 117 -25.45 -9.21 -9.22
CA THR A 117 -24.29 -8.91 -8.36
C THR A 117 -22.99 -8.72 -9.15
N GLY A 118 -22.77 -9.50 -10.22
CA GLY A 118 -21.56 -9.44 -11.05
C GLY A 118 -21.31 -8.04 -11.65
N PRO A 119 -22.27 -7.48 -12.42
CA PRO A 119 -22.16 -6.13 -12.98
C PRO A 119 -21.96 -5.04 -11.92
N MET A 120 -22.66 -5.12 -10.78
CA MET A 120 -22.50 -4.14 -9.70
C MET A 120 -21.14 -4.23 -8.98
N SER A 121 -20.62 -5.43 -8.74
CA SER A 121 -19.32 -5.64 -8.06
C SER A 121 -18.13 -5.10 -8.86
N SER A 122 -18.25 -5.09 -10.19
CA SER A 122 -17.22 -4.60 -11.10
C SER A 122 -17.03 -3.08 -11.07
N TYR A 123 -18.04 -2.33 -10.58
CA TYR A 123 -18.02 -0.86 -10.58
C TYR A 123 -17.55 -0.24 -9.25
N PHE A 124 -17.57 -0.99 -8.12
CA PHE A 124 -17.47 -0.38 -6.78
C PHE A 124 -16.24 -0.73 -5.91
N SER A 125 -15.38 -1.71 -6.24
CA SER A 125 -14.51 -2.29 -5.18
C SER A 125 -13.05 -1.83 -5.09
N ARG A 126 -12.42 -1.29 -6.15
CA ARG A 126 -10.96 -1.03 -6.12
C ARG A 126 -10.55 0.25 -5.38
N ARG A 127 -11.32 1.34 -5.53
CA ARG A 127 -10.95 2.67 -4.99
C ARG A 127 -11.01 2.71 -3.46
N TRP A 128 -12.02 2.11 -2.85
CA TRP A 128 -12.21 2.09 -1.40
C TRP A 128 -11.30 1.08 -0.70
N SER A 129 -11.00 -0.06 -1.34
CA SER A 129 -10.01 -1.04 -0.84
C SER A 129 -8.62 -0.43 -0.75
N ILE A 130 -8.27 0.45 -1.69
CA ILE A 130 -7.00 1.17 -1.69
C ILE A 130 -7.03 2.32 -0.69
N LEU A 131 -8.16 3.01 -0.53
CA LEU A 131 -8.31 4.04 0.52
C LEU A 131 -8.11 3.43 1.92
N ILE A 132 -8.73 2.28 2.18
CA ILE A 132 -8.60 1.52 3.45
C ILE A 132 -7.19 0.93 3.59
N GLY A 133 -6.58 0.47 2.49
CA GLY A 133 -5.20 -0.01 2.46
C GLY A 133 -4.15 1.06 2.74
N VAL A 134 -4.41 2.31 2.31
CA VAL A 134 -3.56 3.48 2.58
C VAL A 134 -3.68 3.94 4.03
N VAL A 135 -4.87 3.81 4.63
CA VAL A 135 -5.09 4.03 6.07
C VAL A 135 -4.26 3.05 6.92
N LEU A 136 -3.92 1.86 6.42
CA LEU A 136 -3.24 0.81 7.20
C LEU A 136 -1.69 0.91 7.33
N ILE A 137 -1.02 2.00 6.94
CA ILE A 137 0.46 2.05 6.89
C ILE A 137 1.14 2.40 8.26
N VAL A 138 1.39 1.33 9.02
CA VAL A 138 2.47 0.90 9.96
C VAL A 138 3.43 1.85 10.70
N ILE A 139 3.67 3.13 10.37
CA ILE A 139 4.59 3.96 11.19
C ILE A 139 3.83 4.89 12.16
N LEU A 140 2.54 5.09 11.91
CA LEU A 140 1.67 6.02 12.62
C LEU A 140 0.73 5.33 13.64
N ILE A 141 0.82 4.00 13.76
CA ILE A 141 -0.06 3.22 14.64
C ILE A 141 0.21 3.62 16.10
N CYS A 142 -0.76 4.19 16.79
CA CYS A 142 -0.63 4.53 18.22
C CYS A 142 -1.29 3.47 19.13
N GLY A 143 -2.23 2.71 18.59
CA GLY A 143 -2.96 1.69 19.32
C GLY A 143 -3.79 0.79 18.44
N ILE A 144 -4.06 -0.43 18.90
CA ILE A 144 -4.77 -1.51 18.19
C ILE A 144 -5.81 -2.15 19.11
N GLU A 145 -7.03 -2.35 18.60
CA GLU A 145 -8.02 -3.26 19.18
C GLU A 145 -8.02 -4.54 18.33
N ALA A 146 -7.87 -5.69 18.97
CA ALA A 146 -7.83 -6.98 18.31
C ALA A 146 -8.64 -8.03 19.08
N VAL A 147 -9.28 -8.92 18.34
CA VAL A 147 -9.92 -10.14 18.84
C VAL A 147 -8.92 -11.29 18.76
N LEU A 148 -8.64 -11.93 19.89
CA LEU A 148 -7.79 -13.13 19.98
C LEU A 148 -8.56 -14.39 19.54
N ALA A 149 -7.87 -15.52 19.41
CA ALA A 149 -8.49 -16.75 18.87
C ALA A 149 -9.56 -17.34 19.80
N ASP A 150 -9.49 -17.06 21.11
CA ASP A 150 -10.48 -17.43 22.11
C ASP A 150 -11.70 -16.47 22.14
N GLY A 151 -11.70 -15.42 21.30
CA GLY A 151 -12.73 -14.40 21.26
C GLY A 151 -12.48 -13.21 22.20
N THR A 152 -11.40 -13.21 22.99
CA THR A 152 -11.06 -12.12 23.90
C THR A 152 -10.73 -10.85 23.12
N LEU A 153 -11.37 -9.73 23.49
CA LEU A 153 -11.09 -8.42 22.92
C LEU A 153 -9.98 -7.72 23.73
N VAL A 154 -8.90 -7.32 23.04
CA VAL A 154 -7.75 -6.63 23.66
C VAL A 154 -7.52 -5.28 22.99
N ARG A 155 -7.24 -4.26 23.81
CA ARG A 155 -6.75 -2.96 23.34
C ARG A 155 -5.33 -2.72 23.83
N THR A 156 -4.45 -2.29 22.93
CA THR A 156 -3.05 -1.97 23.26
C THR A 156 -2.90 -0.52 23.75
N GLY A 157 -1.76 -0.23 24.39
CA GLY A 157 -1.39 1.11 24.81
C GLY A 157 -2.38 1.73 25.81
N MET A 158 -2.60 3.04 25.71
CA MET A 158 -3.53 3.75 26.60
C MET A 158 -5.00 3.37 26.39
N GLY A 159 -5.34 2.67 25.29
CA GLY A 159 -6.70 2.17 25.04
C GLY A 159 -7.16 1.12 26.06
N ALA A 160 -6.23 0.51 26.80
CA ALA A 160 -6.52 -0.37 27.93
C ALA A 160 -7.00 0.39 29.18
N VAL A 161 -6.79 1.71 29.25
CA VAL A 161 -7.16 2.56 30.39
C VAL A 161 -8.24 3.57 30.00
N ASN A 162 -8.01 4.31 28.92
CA ASN A 162 -8.86 5.41 28.49
C ASN A 162 -8.75 5.60 26.97
N GLU A 163 -9.88 5.46 26.27
CA GLU A 163 -9.98 5.64 24.82
C GLU A 163 -9.51 7.02 24.34
N SER A 164 -9.72 8.08 25.12
CA SER A 164 -9.31 9.44 24.74
C SER A 164 -7.80 9.66 24.73
N LEU A 165 -7.05 8.87 25.53
CA LEU A 165 -5.58 8.92 25.57
C LEU A 165 -4.94 7.94 24.57
N TRP A 166 -5.74 7.00 24.05
CA TRP A 166 -5.31 6.00 23.08
C TRP A 166 -4.64 6.56 21.82
N PRO A 167 -5.14 7.65 21.19
CA PRO A 167 -4.45 8.30 20.07
C PRO A 167 -3.20 9.08 20.46
N LEU A 168 -2.93 9.34 21.74
CA LEU A 168 -1.94 10.33 22.13
C LEU A 168 -0.59 9.72 22.53
N PHE A 169 -0.59 8.50 23.06
CA PHE A 169 0.61 7.89 23.61
C PHE A 169 0.72 6.40 23.29
N ARG A 170 1.74 6.06 22.48
CA ARG A 170 2.02 4.68 22.05
C ARG A 170 2.56 3.79 23.18
N GLY A 171 3.31 4.35 24.13
CA GLY A 171 4.10 3.56 25.09
C GLY A 171 3.29 2.75 26.11
N GLY A 172 2.05 3.17 26.42
CA GLY A 172 1.21 2.50 27.43
C GLY A 172 1.97 2.22 28.75
N TYR A 173 1.73 1.04 29.33
CA TYR A 173 2.48 0.50 30.46
C TYR A 173 2.77 -0.99 30.26
N GLY A 174 4.01 -1.43 30.49
CA GLY A 174 4.46 -2.81 30.25
C GLY A 174 4.92 -3.06 28.79
N PRO A 175 4.95 -4.33 28.32
CA PRO A 175 5.29 -4.63 26.94
C PRO A 175 4.28 -4.03 25.94
N THR A 176 4.78 -3.47 24.84
CA THR A 176 3.93 -2.95 23.76
C THR A 176 3.68 -4.04 22.72
N TYR A 177 2.42 -4.41 22.54
CA TYR A 177 2.00 -5.53 21.68
C TYR A 177 1.54 -5.08 20.28
N ASP A 178 1.58 -3.80 19.95
CA ASP A 178 1.08 -3.26 18.69
C ASP A 178 1.73 -3.93 17.47
N SER A 179 3.05 -4.09 17.52
CA SER A 179 3.82 -4.72 16.43
C SER A 179 3.54 -6.22 16.33
N MET A 180 3.07 -6.86 17.39
CA MET A 180 2.73 -8.28 17.39
C MET A 180 1.59 -8.56 16.40
N PHE A 181 0.64 -7.64 16.22
CA PHE A 181 -0.47 -7.81 15.27
C PHE A 181 -0.09 -7.43 13.82
N SER A 182 1.11 -6.91 13.60
CA SER A 182 1.60 -6.57 12.26
C SER A 182 2.26 -7.77 11.60
N GLN A 183 1.86 -8.10 10.38
CA GLN A 183 2.40 -9.25 9.63
C GLN A 183 2.31 -10.58 10.39
N SER A 184 1.27 -10.81 11.19
CA SER A 184 1.13 -12.04 11.98
C SER A 184 -0.25 -12.66 11.82
N ASN A 185 -0.47 -13.74 12.56
CA ASN A 185 -1.76 -14.42 12.70
C ASN A 185 -2.17 -14.56 14.17
N PHE A 186 -1.81 -13.59 15.02
CA PHE A 186 -2.06 -13.64 16.46
C PHE A 186 -3.41 -13.05 16.89
N GLY A 187 -4.14 -12.39 15.98
CA GLY A 187 -5.45 -11.83 16.27
C GLY A 187 -6.08 -11.18 15.04
N ILE A 188 -7.35 -10.80 15.16
CA ILE A 188 -8.10 -10.06 14.16
C ILE A 188 -8.22 -8.61 14.63
N VAL A 189 -7.51 -7.69 13.96
CA VAL A 189 -7.59 -6.25 14.27
C VAL A 189 -8.97 -5.72 13.87
N THR A 190 -9.69 -5.12 14.82
CA THR A 190 -11.03 -4.53 14.62
C THR A 190 -11.01 -3.00 14.59
N LYS A 191 -10.07 -2.38 15.32
CA LYS A 191 -9.83 -0.93 15.29
C LYS A 191 -8.36 -0.64 15.40
N MET A 192 -7.96 0.52 14.89
CA MET A 192 -6.62 1.03 15.09
C MET A 192 -6.62 2.55 15.09
N THR A 193 -5.64 3.11 15.76
CA THR A 193 -5.44 4.55 15.82
C THR A 193 -4.20 4.93 15.04
N LEU A 194 -4.32 5.96 14.21
CA LEU A 194 -3.28 6.41 13.30
C LEU A 194 -3.04 7.89 13.49
N TRP A 195 -1.79 8.28 13.66
CA TRP A 195 -1.41 9.68 13.56
C TRP A 195 -1.51 10.14 12.11
N SER A 196 -2.05 11.34 11.90
CA SER A 196 -1.94 12.03 10.63
C SER A 196 -0.92 13.14 10.76
N SER A 197 -0.11 13.35 9.73
CA SER A 197 0.68 14.58 9.64
C SER A 197 -0.28 15.76 9.44
N PRO A 198 0.00 16.93 10.05
CA PRO A 198 -0.75 18.15 9.74
C PRO A 198 -0.50 18.56 8.28
N ALA A 199 -1.46 19.27 7.70
CA ALA A 199 -1.28 19.86 6.38
C ALA A 199 -0.09 20.85 6.41
N PRO A 200 0.80 20.82 5.39
CA PRO A 200 1.99 21.66 5.40
C PRO A 200 1.65 23.11 4.98
N LEU A 201 2.53 24.06 5.35
CA LEU A 201 2.45 25.47 4.90
C LEU A 201 2.81 25.66 3.42
N GLY A 202 3.42 24.63 2.82
CA GLY A 202 3.89 24.63 1.44
C GLY A 202 4.49 23.27 1.11
N PHE A 203 4.53 22.96 -0.18
CA PHE A 203 5.05 21.70 -0.71
C PHE A 203 5.85 21.97 -1.97
N MET A 204 7.01 21.35 -2.10
CA MET A 204 7.75 21.30 -3.37
C MET A 204 7.91 19.86 -3.83
N SER A 205 7.33 19.54 -4.99
CA SER A 205 7.58 18.30 -5.73
C SER A 205 8.98 18.41 -6.35
N CYS A 206 9.88 17.49 -5.99
CA CYS A 206 11.25 17.47 -6.47
C CYS A 206 11.52 16.22 -7.31
N HIS A 207 12.22 16.41 -8.42
CA HIS A 207 12.61 15.35 -9.33
C HIS A 207 14.08 15.48 -9.71
N ILE A 208 14.87 14.43 -9.45
CA ILE A 208 16.27 14.34 -9.86
C ILE A 208 16.44 13.21 -10.87
N ALA A 209 17.14 13.50 -11.96
CA ALA A 209 17.51 12.51 -12.97
C ALA A 209 19.03 12.44 -13.11
N VAL A 210 19.61 11.24 -13.11
CA VAL A 210 21.05 11.01 -13.27
C VAL A 210 21.35 10.08 -14.46
N PRO A 211 22.36 10.40 -15.29
CA PRO A 211 22.49 9.80 -16.61
C PRO A 211 23.07 8.38 -16.61
N LYS A 212 24.02 8.04 -15.72
CA LYS A 212 24.74 6.77 -15.77
C LYS A 212 24.18 5.76 -14.78
N GLU A 213 24.34 4.49 -15.12
CA GLU A 213 23.98 3.37 -14.23
C GLU A 213 24.73 3.43 -12.89
N THR A 214 26.03 3.76 -12.93
CA THR A 214 26.87 3.90 -11.73
C THR A 214 26.56 5.14 -10.89
N ASP A 215 25.80 6.11 -11.42
CA ASP A 215 25.41 7.31 -10.65
C ASP A 215 24.45 6.97 -9.50
N LEU A 216 23.96 5.72 -9.42
CA LEU A 216 23.22 5.21 -8.26
C LEU A 216 24.01 5.40 -6.96
N VAL A 217 25.34 5.18 -6.99
CA VAL A 217 26.20 5.25 -5.81
C VAL A 217 26.16 6.67 -5.21
N PRO A 218 26.65 7.71 -5.91
CA PRO A 218 26.61 9.07 -5.36
C PRO A 218 25.19 9.56 -5.11
N MET A 219 24.18 9.13 -5.90
CA MET A 219 22.79 9.53 -5.67
C MET A 219 22.25 9.01 -4.32
N VAL A 220 22.45 7.73 -4.02
CA VAL A 220 22.02 7.12 -2.75
C VAL A 220 22.78 7.74 -1.57
N ASP A 221 24.09 7.96 -1.70
CA ASP A 221 24.90 8.56 -0.64
C ASP A 221 24.50 10.01 -0.36
N ILE A 222 24.24 10.81 -1.40
CA ILE A 222 23.72 12.18 -1.25
C ILE A 222 22.36 12.17 -0.55
N PHE A 223 21.42 11.34 -1.02
CA PHE A 223 20.10 11.27 -0.39
C PHE A 223 20.18 10.82 1.06
N ARG A 224 21.04 9.86 1.40
CA ARG A 224 21.26 9.42 2.77
C ARG A 224 21.68 10.59 3.67
N GLU A 225 22.63 11.40 3.24
CA GLU A 225 23.07 12.55 4.04
C GLU A 225 21.98 13.63 4.14
N LEU A 226 21.24 13.88 3.05
CA LEU A 226 20.10 14.80 3.06
C LEU A 226 18.98 14.32 4.02
N LEU A 227 18.74 13.01 4.10
CA LEU A 227 17.78 12.40 5.01
C LEU A 227 18.25 12.44 6.48
N LYS A 228 19.53 12.17 6.75
CA LYS A 228 20.09 12.20 8.12
C LYS A 228 20.09 13.60 8.74
N HIS A 229 20.16 14.63 7.89
CA HIS A 229 20.15 16.04 8.31
C HIS A 229 18.78 16.71 8.14
N ASP A 230 17.71 15.92 7.98
CA ASP A 230 16.32 16.37 7.84
C ASP A 230 16.09 17.45 6.75
N VAL A 231 16.96 17.46 5.73
CA VAL A 231 16.80 18.34 4.56
C VAL A 231 15.59 17.88 3.75
N ILE A 232 15.45 16.57 3.61
CA ILE A 232 14.31 15.90 2.99
C ILE A 232 13.57 15.15 4.10
N GLN A 233 12.28 15.43 4.26
CA GLN A 233 11.46 14.89 5.36
C GLN A 233 10.78 13.56 4.99
N ASN A 234 10.61 13.29 3.70
CA ASN A 234 10.02 12.06 3.19
C ASN A 234 11.09 11.12 2.61
N HIS A 235 10.68 9.92 2.18
CA HIS A 235 11.61 8.98 1.57
C HIS A 235 11.68 9.18 0.05
N PRO A 236 12.87 9.38 -0.55
CA PRO A 236 13.05 9.37 -1.99
C PRO A 236 12.67 8.02 -2.58
N VAL A 237 11.95 8.06 -3.71
CA VAL A 237 11.59 6.87 -4.49
C VAL A 237 12.37 6.87 -5.79
N ILE A 238 13.34 5.95 -5.88
CA ILE A 238 14.28 5.83 -7.00
C ILE A 238 13.76 4.75 -7.97
N GLY A 239 13.71 5.06 -9.26
CA GLY A 239 13.36 4.15 -10.34
C GLY A 239 14.45 4.13 -11.41
N ASN A 240 14.62 2.99 -12.07
CA ASN A 240 15.44 2.91 -13.27
C ASN A 240 14.64 3.32 -14.51
N ILE A 241 15.35 3.49 -15.63
CA ILE A 241 14.75 3.88 -16.91
C ILE A 241 13.52 3.04 -17.30
N LEU A 242 13.52 1.73 -17.07
CA LEU A 242 12.38 0.86 -17.41
C LEU A 242 11.12 1.19 -16.60
N ARG A 243 11.28 1.46 -15.30
CA ARG A 243 10.16 1.91 -14.47
C ARG A 243 9.60 3.24 -14.96
N GLU A 244 10.47 4.16 -15.35
CA GLU A 244 10.05 5.49 -15.75
C GLU A 244 9.51 5.54 -17.18
N LEU A 245 9.97 4.67 -18.08
CA LEU A 245 9.35 4.45 -19.39
C LEU A 245 7.89 4.02 -19.25
N GLY A 246 7.60 3.09 -18.33
CA GLY A 246 6.23 2.65 -18.03
C GLY A 246 5.33 3.76 -17.44
N LYS A 247 5.91 4.84 -16.90
CA LYS A 247 5.18 5.96 -16.28
C LYS A 247 5.07 7.21 -17.15
N ARG A 248 6.13 7.54 -17.88
CA ARG A 248 6.32 8.84 -18.56
C ARG A 248 6.60 8.70 -20.06
N GLY A 249 6.60 7.47 -20.59
CA GLY A 249 6.93 7.17 -21.98
C GLY A 249 8.40 7.47 -22.33
N THR A 250 8.70 7.58 -23.62
CA THR A 250 10.07 7.68 -24.19
C THR A 250 10.81 9.00 -23.89
N LYS A 251 10.29 9.86 -23.02
CA LYS A 251 10.86 11.18 -22.70
C LYS A 251 12.00 11.12 -21.68
N SER A 252 12.08 10.09 -20.82
CA SER A 252 13.23 9.92 -19.92
C SER A 252 14.40 9.29 -20.66
N LYS A 253 15.58 9.93 -20.59
CA LYS A 253 16.85 9.45 -21.17
C LYS A 253 17.92 9.20 -20.09
N CYS A 254 17.52 9.24 -18.83
CA CYS A 254 18.40 9.06 -17.68
C CYS A 254 18.28 7.62 -17.18
N TRP A 255 19.37 7.08 -16.63
CA TRP A 255 19.34 5.70 -16.14
C TRP A 255 18.56 5.57 -14.84
N TRP A 256 18.68 6.58 -13.97
CA TRP A 256 17.93 6.66 -12.72
C TRP A 256 17.21 7.99 -12.60
N ASP A 257 15.99 7.91 -12.08
CA ASP A 257 15.18 9.05 -11.69
C ASP A 257 14.71 8.84 -10.24
N ALA A 258 14.63 9.92 -9.46
CA ALA A 258 14.06 9.87 -8.12
C ALA A 258 13.09 11.02 -7.88
N ASN A 259 11.99 10.70 -7.20
CA ASN A 259 11.00 11.68 -6.75
C ASN A 259 11.06 11.80 -5.23
N PHE A 260 11.05 13.03 -4.72
CA PHE A 260 11.00 13.36 -3.30
C PHE A 260 10.28 14.70 -3.10
N GLY A 261 10.03 15.09 -1.85
CA GLY A 261 9.26 16.29 -1.55
C GLY A 261 9.88 17.09 -0.42
N LEU A 262 9.75 18.41 -0.49
CA LEU A 262 10.09 19.32 0.60
C LEU A 262 8.81 19.94 1.14
N TYR A 263 8.70 20.06 2.46
CA TYR A 263 7.51 20.57 3.13
C TYR A 263 7.88 21.69 4.08
N GLY A 264 7.02 22.70 4.19
CA GLY A 264 7.19 23.78 5.15
C GLY A 264 6.91 25.15 4.57
N PRO A 265 7.23 26.22 5.33
CA PRO A 265 7.11 27.58 4.83
C PRO A 265 8.18 27.86 3.76
N HIS A 266 8.01 28.98 3.06
CA HIS A 266 8.80 29.36 1.90
C HIS A 266 10.32 29.33 2.17
N GLU A 267 10.74 29.95 3.27
CA GLU A 267 12.13 30.05 3.69
C GLU A 267 12.79 28.69 3.93
N ILE A 268 12.03 27.70 4.42
CA ILE A 268 12.56 26.35 4.68
C ILE A 268 12.68 25.58 3.37
N ILE A 269 11.66 25.66 2.51
CA ILE A 269 11.66 24.98 1.21
C ILE A 269 12.81 25.51 0.34
N GLU A 270 12.99 26.83 0.25
CA GLU A 270 14.06 27.42 -0.55
C GLU A 270 15.46 27.02 -0.08
N VAL A 271 15.73 27.11 1.23
CA VAL A 271 17.03 26.75 1.80
C VAL A 271 17.30 25.25 1.60
N ASN A 272 16.32 24.38 1.85
CA ASN A 272 16.49 22.95 1.65
C ASN A 272 16.65 22.59 0.18
N TYR A 273 15.92 23.24 -0.73
CA TYR A 273 16.10 23.03 -2.16
C TYR A 273 17.49 23.45 -2.64
N LYS A 274 18.01 24.60 -2.15
CA LYS A 274 19.38 25.02 -2.44
C LYS A 274 20.41 24.00 -1.94
N ARG A 275 20.23 23.45 -0.73
CA ARG A 275 21.09 22.38 -0.22
C ARG A 275 21.06 21.13 -1.10
N CYS A 276 19.88 20.74 -1.59
CA CYS A 276 19.75 19.66 -2.57
C CYS A 276 20.49 19.99 -3.88
N GLN A 277 20.32 21.20 -4.42
CA GLN A 277 21.02 21.64 -5.63
C GLN A 277 22.54 21.56 -5.46
N GLU A 278 23.08 22.10 -4.36
CA GLU A 278 24.52 22.04 -4.09
C GLU A 278 25.02 20.60 -3.96
N ALA A 279 24.29 19.73 -3.27
CA ALA A 279 24.68 18.33 -3.11
C ALA A 279 24.70 17.59 -4.46
N PHE A 280 23.66 17.75 -5.29
CA PHE A 280 23.56 17.05 -6.57
C PHE A 280 24.50 17.58 -7.67
N LYS A 281 25.16 18.73 -7.49
CA LYS A 281 26.25 19.19 -8.39
C LYS A 281 27.41 18.20 -8.46
N ALA A 282 27.59 17.37 -7.43
CA ALA A 282 28.62 16.34 -7.39
C ALA A 282 28.45 15.25 -8.47
N ILE A 283 27.26 15.12 -9.09
CA ILE A 283 26.98 14.15 -10.13
C ILE A 283 26.97 14.85 -11.51
N PRO A 284 27.96 14.62 -12.38
CA PRO A 284 28.00 15.24 -13.70
C PRO A 284 26.77 14.88 -14.55
N GLY A 285 26.05 15.89 -15.02
CA GLY A 285 24.87 15.71 -15.86
C GLY A 285 23.57 15.44 -15.09
N ALA A 286 23.60 15.47 -13.76
CA ALA A 286 22.43 15.46 -12.91
C ALA A 286 21.48 16.62 -13.21
N ARG A 287 20.16 16.34 -13.22
CA ARG A 287 19.11 17.32 -13.50
C ARG A 287 18.08 17.32 -12.39
N LEU A 288 18.21 18.25 -11.45
CA LEU A 288 17.21 18.50 -10.41
C LEU A 288 16.18 19.52 -10.90
N ARG A 289 14.90 19.23 -10.68
CA ARG A 289 13.76 20.12 -10.92
C ARG A 289 12.89 20.15 -9.66
N GLY A 290 12.29 21.32 -9.39
CA GLY A 290 11.40 21.53 -8.25
C GLY A 290 10.22 22.38 -8.69
N ASN A 291 9.01 21.90 -8.40
CA ASN A 291 7.75 22.64 -8.59
C ASN A 291 7.15 22.91 -7.21
N THR A 292 6.90 24.18 -6.88
CA THR A 292 6.45 24.59 -5.55
C THR A 292 4.99 25.01 -5.55
N TYR A 293 4.30 24.66 -4.47
CA TYR A 293 2.89 24.89 -4.24
C TYR A 293 2.69 25.46 -2.83
N TYR A 294 1.90 26.51 -2.75
CA TYR A 294 1.55 27.21 -1.52
C TYR A 294 0.02 27.36 -1.42
N PRO A 295 -0.52 27.55 -0.19
CA PRO A 295 -1.93 27.83 0.03
C PRO A 295 -2.40 29.04 -0.77
N ASP A 296 -3.67 29.06 -1.14
CA ASP A 296 -4.25 30.21 -1.84
C ASP A 296 -4.52 31.36 -0.86
N ALA A 297 -3.55 32.30 -0.78
CA ALA A 297 -3.66 33.46 0.09
C ALA A 297 -4.89 34.33 -0.21
N SER A 298 -5.41 34.31 -1.45
CA SER A 298 -6.62 35.06 -1.82
C SER A 298 -7.90 34.50 -1.18
N LYS A 299 -7.87 33.23 -0.78
CA LYS A 299 -8.95 32.54 -0.04
C LYS A 299 -8.73 32.54 1.47
N GLY A 300 -7.64 33.15 1.96
CA GLY A 300 -7.27 33.12 3.37
C GLY A 300 -6.84 31.74 3.87
N GLU A 301 -6.41 30.85 2.97
CA GLU A 301 -5.94 29.52 3.33
C GLU A 301 -4.57 29.61 4.02
N GLN A 302 -4.44 28.98 5.19
CA GLN A 302 -3.18 28.94 5.92
C GLN A 302 -2.33 27.71 5.55
N TYR A 303 -2.96 26.58 5.20
CA TYR A 303 -2.28 25.32 4.92
C TYR A 303 -2.62 24.84 3.51
N LEU A 304 -1.67 24.16 2.88
CA LEU A 304 -1.83 23.69 1.51
C LEU A 304 -2.78 22.49 1.51
N ASP A 305 -3.86 22.61 0.74
CA ASP A 305 -4.70 21.46 0.43
C ASP A 305 -4.01 20.58 -0.62
N ALA A 306 -3.67 19.35 -0.24
CA ALA A 306 -2.97 18.38 -1.07
C ALA A 306 -3.69 18.11 -2.40
N VAL A 307 -5.03 18.22 -2.47
CA VAL A 307 -5.78 17.95 -3.71
C VAL A 307 -5.65 19.07 -4.76
N THR A 308 -5.14 20.23 -4.37
CA THR A 308 -4.89 21.35 -5.29
C THR A 308 -3.59 21.19 -6.06
N VAL A 309 -2.70 20.31 -5.61
CA VAL A 309 -1.44 20.01 -6.29
C VAL A 309 -1.73 19.26 -7.59
N PRO A 310 -1.24 19.73 -8.75
CA PRO A 310 -1.45 19.08 -10.06
C PRO A 310 -1.05 17.61 -10.06
N TYR A 311 -1.78 16.79 -10.82
CA TYR A 311 -1.60 15.33 -10.87
C TYR A 311 -0.15 14.86 -11.13
N ASP A 312 0.59 15.56 -11.99
CA ASP A 312 1.98 15.21 -12.34
C ASP A 312 2.95 15.42 -11.16
N ASP A 313 2.55 16.21 -10.16
CA ASP A 313 3.32 16.58 -8.98
C ASP A 313 2.67 16.10 -7.65
N SER A 314 1.43 15.61 -7.69
CA SER A 314 0.69 15.07 -6.54
C SER A 314 0.81 13.55 -6.37
N TRP A 315 2.04 13.05 -6.56
CA TRP A 315 2.34 11.64 -6.41
C TRP A 315 2.36 11.21 -4.92
N MET A 316 3.07 10.12 -4.60
CA MET A 316 3.14 9.56 -3.24
C MET A 316 3.47 10.57 -2.14
N GLN A 317 4.12 11.69 -2.48
CA GLN A 317 4.56 12.71 -1.54
C GLN A 317 3.44 13.61 -1.00
N THR A 318 2.30 13.76 -1.69
CA THR A 318 1.19 14.61 -1.19
C THR A 318 0.17 13.84 -0.35
N GLY A 319 0.21 12.51 -0.37
CA GLY A 319 -0.79 11.66 0.27
C GLY A 319 -2.11 11.57 -0.49
N VAL A 320 -2.21 12.13 -1.70
CA VAL A 320 -3.40 11.99 -2.56
C VAL A 320 -3.40 10.58 -3.19
N PRO A 321 -4.40 9.74 -2.91
CA PRO A 321 -4.42 8.37 -3.42
C PRO A 321 -4.65 8.34 -4.94
N SER A 322 -3.96 7.45 -5.63
CA SER A 322 -4.05 7.31 -7.09
C SER A 322 -3.96 5.85 -7.56
N MET A 323 -4.67 5.55 -8.65
CA MET A 323 -4.61 4.27 -9.36
C MET A 323 -3.56 4.24 -10.47
N ALA A 324 -2.90 5.36 -10.74
CA ALA A 324 -1.97 5.51 -11.85
C ALA A 324 -0.93 4.39 -12.00
N PRO A 325 -0.31 3.85 -10.93
CA PRO A 325 0.70 2.81 -11.07
C PRO A 325 0.16 1.48 -11.62
N ILE A 326 -1.17 1.26 -11.61
CA ILE A 326 -1.74 -0.04 -12.01
C ILE A 326 -1.45 -0.38 -13.47
N VAL A 327 -1.27 0.60 -14.34
CA VAL A 327 -0.93 0.37 -15.76
C VAL A 327 0.42 -0.32 -15.92
N SER A 328 1.31 -0.23 -14.92
CA SER A 328 2.64 -0.87 -14.98
C SER A 328 2.57 -2.40 -15.06
N ILE A 329 1.49 -3.03 -14.58
CA ILE A 329 1.35 -4.50 -14.69
C ILE A 329 1.20 -4.93 -16.16
N GLN A 330 0.80 -4.02 -17.05
CA GLN A 330 0.65 -4.30 -18.47
C GLN A 330 1.99 -4.30 -19.24
N TYR A 331 3.12 -4.13 -18.53
CA TYR A 331 4.46 -4.09 -19.12
C TYR A 331 4.79 -5.35 -19.93
N ARG A 332 4.40 -6.53 -19.43
CA ARG A 332 4.78 -7.83 -20.03
C ARG A 332 3.63 -8.55 -20.74
N GLY A 333 2.38 -8.20 -20.44
CA GLY A 333 1.20 -8.80 -21.06
C GLY A 333 -0.06 -7.95 -20.85
N VAL A 334 -1.08 -8.13 -21.69
CA VAL A 334 -2.33 -7.35 -21.61
C VAL A 334 -3.07 -7.64 -20.29
N ASP A 335 -3.08 -8.90 -19.85
CA ASP A 335 -3.47 -9.32 -18.48
C ASP A 335 -2.23 -9.67 -17.65
N GLY A 336 -1.39 -8.66 -17.44
CA GLY A 336 -0.18 -8.84 -16.65
C GLY A 336 -0.42 -8.85 -15.14
N GLY A 337 0.47 -9.56 -14.46
CA GLY A 337 0.57 -9.68 -13.01
C GLY A 337 1.89 -9.15 -12.52
N HIS A 338 2.03 -9.07 -11.19
CA HIS A 338 3.25 -8.60 -10.56
C HIS A 338 3.48 -9.31 -9.22
N ILE A 339 4.73 -9.70 -8.97
CA ILE A 339 5.24 -10.12 -7.65
C ILE A 339 6.45 -9.21 -7.32
N SER A 340 6.49 -8.67 -6.10
CA SER A 340 7.64 -7.88 -5.64
C SER A 340 8.62 -8.76 -4.87
N PHE A 341 9.89 -8.72 -5.25
CA PHE A 341 11.01 -9.10 -4.39
C PHE A 341 11.60 -7.83 -3.77
N SER A 342 11.76 -7.77 -2.45
CA SER A 342 11.97 -6.56 -1.65
C SER A 342 12.98 -6.73 -0.50
N PRO A 343 14.27 -6.94 -0.78
CA PRO A 343 15.28 -7.09 0.25
C PRO A 343 15.55 -5.75 0.93
N ILE A 344 15.88 -5.81 2.22
CA ILE A 344 16.46 -4.68 2.95
C ILE A 344 17.97 -4.72 2.77
N VAL A 345 18.50 -3.67 2.15
CA VAL A 345 19.93 -3.46 1.97
C VAL A 345 20.38 -2.23 2.76
N PRO A 346 21.68 -2.08 3.10
CA PRO A 346 22.19 -0.86 3.70
C PRO A 346 21.80 0.37 2.88
N ALA A 347 21.46 1.47 3.55
CA ALA A 347 21.36 2.77 2.89
C ALA A 347 22.79 3.22 2.55
N ASP A 348 23.35 2.67 1.49
CA ASP A 348 24.71 2.88 1.04
C ASP A 348 24.79 2.69 -0.47
N GLY A 349 25.45 3.63 -1.15
CA GLY A 349 25.47 3.64 -2.61
C GLY A 349 26.11 2.41 -3.21
N GLN A 350 27.25 1.97 -2.66
CA GLN A 350 27.97 0.80 -3.18
C GLN A 350 27.16 -0.48 -2.94
N SER A 351 26.62 -0.66 -1.74
CA SER A 351 25.75 -1.80 -1.40
C SER A 351 24.52 -1.88 -2.32
N ALA A 352 23.92 -0.73 -2.64
CA ALA A 352 22.80 -0.65 -3.58
C ALA A 352 23.21 -1.05 -5.01
N LEU A 353 24.35 -0.57 -5.50
CA LEU A 353 24.84 -0.88 -6.84
C LEU A 353 25.26 -2.36 -6.99
N ASP A 354 25.93 -2.91 -5.99
CA ASP A 354 26.37 -4.31 -5.98
C ASP A 354 25.16 -5.25 -6.01
N TRP A 355 24.16 -4.99 -5.16
CA TRP A 355 22.93 -5.75 -5.16
C TRP A 355 22.16 -5.58 -6.48
N TYR A 356 22.09 -4.35 -7.01
CA TYR A 356 21.48 -4.10 -8.32
C TYR A 356 22.11 -4.94 -9.43
N TYR A 357 23.44 -5.06 -9.49
CA TYR A 357 24.10 -5.87 -10.53
C TYR A 357 23.84 -7.36 -10.37
N GLU A 358 23.91 -7.91 -9.15
CA GLU A 358 23.59 -9.33 -8.90
C GLU A 358 22.13 -9.64 -9.25
N ALA A 359 21.21 -8.77 -8.81
CA ALA A 359 19.78 -8.93 -9.08
C ALA A 359 19.46 -8.79 -10.57
N LYS A 360 20.02 -7.78 -11.26
CA LYS A 360 19.84 -7.59 -12.71
C LYS A 360 20.34 -8.78 -13.50
N LYS A 361 21.52 -9.31 -13.16
CA LYS A 361 22.06 -10.53 -13.77
C LYS A 361 21.14 -11.72 -13.54
N THR A 362 20.61 -11.87 -12.32
CA THR A 362 19.68 -12.94 -11.97
C THR A 362 18.38 -12.83 -12.77
N CYS A 363 17.77 -11.64 -12.87
CA CYS A 363 16.58 -11.40 -13.69
C CYS A 363 16.82 -11.81 -15.17
N ALA A 364 17.96 -11.43 -15.74
CA ALA A 364 18.31 -11.74 -17.12
C ALA A 364 18.42 -13.25 -17.39
N VAL A 365 18.95 -14.04 -16.44
CA VAL A 365 19.04 -15.50 -16.56
C VAL A 365 17.66 -16.16 -16.72
N PHE A 366 16.63 -15.59 -16.07
CA PHE A 366 15.25 -16.08 -16.17
C PHE A 366 14.42 -15.37 -17.25
N GLY A 367 15.03 -14.51 -18.08
CA GLY A 367 14.32 -13.80 -19.15
C GLY A 367 13.44 -12.63 -18.67
N PHE A 368 13.77 -12.03 -17.53
CA PHE A 368 13.07 -10.86 -16.99
C PHE A 368 13.95 -9.61 -17.02
N ASP A 369 13.32 -8.47 -17.31
CA ASP A 369 13.93 -7.18 -17.11
C ASP A 369 13.97 -6.81 -15.63
N PHE A 370 15.04 -6.14 -15.20
CA PHE A 370 15.10 -5.57 -13.87
C PHE A 370 14.31 -4.25 -13.82
N VAL A 371 13.22 -4.19 -13.06
CA VAL A 371 12.46 -2.96 -12.84
C VAL A 371 12.59 -2.51 -11.38
N ALA A 372 13.23 -1.36 -11.17
CA ALA A 372 13.64 -0.88 -9.85
C ALA A 372 12.53 -0.07 -9.17
N GLY A 373 12.19 -0.37 -7.91
CA GLY A 373 11.33 0.47 -7.08
C GLY A 373 11.99 0.77 -5.74
N LEU A 374 13.11 1.50 -5.72
CA LEU A 374 13.91 1.62 -4.50
C LEU A 374 13.34 2.71 -3.58
N HIS A 375 13.07 2.36 -2.32
CA HIS A 375 12.60 3.29 -1.28
C HIS A 375 13.71 3.52 -0.26
N LEU A 376 14.29 4.72 -0.28
CA LEU A 376 15.47 5.04 0.53
C LEU A 376 15.07 5.74 1.84
N TYR A 377 15.49 5.15 2.96
CA TYR A 377 15.34 5.71 4.30
C TYR A 377 16.70 6.07 4.89
N GLN A 378 16.71 6.76 6.03
CA GLN A 378 17.95 7.22 6.69
C GLN A 378 18.98 6.12 6.96
N ARG A 379 18.53 4.89 7.22
CA ARG A 379 19.38 3.78 7.70
C ARG A 379 19.31 2.52 6.84
N HIS A 380 18.33 2.43 5.95
CA HIS A 380 18.12 1.26 5.12
C HIS A 380 17.49 1.64 3.78
N LEU A 381 17.65 0.77 2.81
CA LEU A 381 17.05 0.87 1.49
C LEU A 381 16.19 -0.37 1.28
N ALA A 382 14.89 -0.17 1.08
CA ALA A 382 14.02 -1.24 0.60
C ALA A 382 14.18 -1.30 -0.93
N HIS A 383 14.91 -2.31 -1.42
CA HIS A 383 15.38 -2.37 -2.81
C HIS A 383 14.44 -3.21 -3.68
N LEU A 384 13.21 -2.74 -3.88
CA LEU A 384 12.17 -3.52 -4.55
C LEU A 384 12.52 -3.78 -6.03
N ILE A 385 12.25 -5.01 -6.45
CA ILE A 385 12.29 -5.50 -7.82
C ILE A 385 10.87 -5.90 -8.19
N MET A 386 10.32 -5.22 -9.20
CA MET A 386 8.99 -5.53 -9.72
C MET A 386 9.12 -6.62 -10.79
N ILE A 387 8.70 -7.85 -10.45
CA ILE A 387 8.67 -8.97 -11.41
C ILE A 387 7.30 -8.97 -12.08
N TYR A 388 7.23 -8.36 -13.27
CA TYR A 388 6.03 -8.42 -14.12
C TYR A 388 6.01 -9.71 -14.91
N PHE A 389 4.84 -10.35 -15.05
CA PHE A 389 4.64 -11.59 -15.79
C PHE A 389 3.25 -11.58 -16.45
N ASP A 390 3.07 -12.31 -17.54
CA ASP A 390 1.75 -12.55 -18.13
C ASP A 390 1.01 -13.62 -17.31
N ARG A 391 -0.20 -13.31 -16.82
CA ARG A 391 -0.97 -14.25 -16.00
C ARG A 391 -1.57 -15.39 -16.81
N THR A 392 -1.72 -15.19 -18.12
CA THR A 392 -2.27 -16.17 -19.07
C THR A 392 -1.21 -17.17 -19.52
N ASP A 393 0.07 -16.84 -19.39
CA ASP A 393 1.20 -17.71 -19.74
C ASP A 393 1.69 -18.51 -18.53
N GLN A 394 1.59 -19.84 -18.60
CA GLN A 394 2.03 -20.73 -17.54
C GLN A 394 3.56 -20.85 -17.44
N GLU A 395 4.28 -20.73 -18.55
CA GLU A 395 5.75 -20.73 -18.56
C GLU A 395 6.27 -19.46 -17.91
N ASP A 396 5.67 -18.31 -18.23
CA ASP A 396 6.07 -17.02 -17.66
C ASP A 396 5.81 -16.95 -16.14
N LYS A 397 4.66 -17.47 -15.68
CA LYS A 397 4.39 -17.63 -14.23
C LYS A 397 5.41 -18.55 -13.54
N THR A 398 5.75 -19.67 -14.17
CA THR A 398 6.73 -20.62 -13.64
C THR A 398 8.11 -19.97 -13.53
N ALA A 399 8.51 -19.21 -14.56
CA ALA A 399 9.77 -18.50 -14.61
C ALA A 399 9.82 -17.35 -13.58
N ALA A 400 8.73 -16.58 -13.41
CA ALA A 400 8.63 -15.52 -12.41
C ALA A 400 8.77 -16.07 -10.98
N ASN A 401 8.11 -17.20 -10.70
CA ASN A 401 8.22 -17.92 -9.43
C ASN A 401 9.65 -18.42 -9.18
N ALA A 402 10.28 -19.04 -10.19
CA ALA A 402 11.65 -19.53 -10.09
C ALA A 402 12.66 -18.39 -9.87
N LEU A 403 12.46 -17.26 -10.57
CA LEU A 403 13.23 -16.03 -10.39
C LEU A 403 13.11 -15.52 -8.95
N PHE A 404 11.90 -15.44 -8.40
CA PHE A 404 11.69 -15.01 -7.01
C PHE A 404 12.50 -15.88 -6.05
N ILE A 405 12.41 -17.20 -6.18
CA ILE A 405 13.12 -18.15 -5.33
C ILE A 405 14.64 -17.95 -5.43
N GLU A 406 15.17 -17.75 -6.64
CA GLU A 406 16.59 -17.52 -6.83
C GLU A 406 17.04 -16.19 -6.22
N LEU A 407 16.26 -15.11 -6.40
CA LEU A 407 16.55 -13.82 -5.77
C LEU A 407 16.59 -13.91 -4.25
N VAL A 408 15.70 -14.68 -3.60
CA VAL A 408 15.75 -14.94 -2.17
C VAL A 408 17.08 -15.59 -1.77
N LYS A 409 17.53 -16.61 -2.51
CA LYS A 409 18.81 -17.29 -2.25
C LYS A 409 20.00 -16.34 -2.42
N ARG A 410 20.02 -15.54 -3.49
CA ARG A 410 21.06 -14.54 -3.74
C ARG A 410 21.10 -13.48 -2.65
N ALA A 411 19.94 -12.98 -2.21
CA ALA A 411 19.86 -12.02 -1.13
C ALA A 411 20.41 -12.62 0.18
N ARG A 412 19.99 -13.84 0.56
CA ARG A 412 20.49 -14.52 1.76
C ARG A 412 22.01 -14.71 1.73
N ALA A 413 22.57 -15.08 0.58
CA ALA A 413 24.01 -15.26 0.38
C ALA A 413 24.80 -13.95 0.57
N ASN A 414 24.17 -12.81 0.28
CA ASN A 414 24.71 -11.47 0.53
C ASN A 414 24.35 -10.91 1.91
N GLY A 415 23.70 -11.69 2.78
CA GLY A 415 23.30 -11.26 4.12
C GLY A 415 22.04 -10.40 4.18
N TYR A 416 21.26 -10.33 3.10
CA TYR A 416 20.03 -9.54 3.01
C TYR A 416 18.79 -10.40 3.24
N GLY A 417 17.78 -9.78 3.87
CA GLY A 417 16.48 -10.38 4.15
C GLY A 417 15.34 -9.60 3.51
N GLU A 418 14.33 -10.34 3.05
CA GLU A 418 13.08 -9.79 2.53
C GLU A 418 12.22 -9.23 3.68
N TYR A 419 11.65 -8.04 3.54
CA TYR A 419 10.76 -7.49 4.58
C TYR A 419 9.31 -7.99 4.48
N ARG A 420 8.88 -8.42 3.28
CA ARG A 420 7.53 -8.90 2.96
C ARG A 420 7.55 -9.83 1.75
N ALA A 421 6.74 -10.89 1.79
CA ALA A 421 6.67 -11.88 0.72
C ALA A 421 5.22 -12.16 0.28
N HIS A 422 5.08 -12.70 -0.94
CA HIS A 422 3.84 -13.30 -1.44
C HIS A 422 3.45 -14.53 -0.61
N ILE A 423 2.16 -14.89 -0.58
CA ILE A 423 1.63 -16.01 0.22
C ILE A 423 2.30 -17.36 -0.09
N ASP A 424 2.80 -17.54 -1.31
CA ASP A 424 3.47 -18.77 -1.75
C ASP A 424 4.94 -18.81 -1.35
N HIS A 425 5.49 -17.69 -0.86
CA HIS A 425 6.89 -17.55 -0.53
C HIS A 425 7.14 -17.25 0.95
N MET A 426 6.08 -17.19 1.77
CA MET A 426 6.20 -16.88 3.20
C MET A 426 7.08 -17.88 3.95
N ASP A 427 6.93 -19.18 3.69
CA ASP A 427 7.76 -20.22 4.32
C ASP A 427 9.24 -20.10 3.90
N LEU A 428 9.48 -19.89 2.60
CA LEU A 428 10.82 -19.71 2.05
C LEU A 428 11.50 -18.50 2.70
N VAL A 429 10.82 -17.36 2.72
CA VAL A 429 11.34 -16.11 3.29
C VAL A 429 11.51 -16.21 4.80
N ALA A 430 10.59 -16.84 5.53
CA ALA A 430 10.76 -17.09 6.95
C ALA A 430 11.98 -17.98 7.24
N GLY A 431 12.28 -18.93 6.35
CA GLY A 431 13.45 -19.79 6.43
C GLY A 431 14.80 -19.07 6.26
N VAL A 432 14.82 -17.87 5.66
CA VAL A 432 16.02 -17.01 5.53
C VAL A 432 16.45 -16.45 6.88
N TYR A 433 15.50 -16.22 7.79
CA TYR A 433 15.77 -15.72 9.15
C TYR A 433 16.23 -16.87 10.06
N ASP A 434 17.36 -17.49 9.69
CA ASP A 434 17.84 -18.80 10.16
C ASP A 434 18.69 -18.79 11.44
N PHE A 435 18.82 -17.65 12.12
CA PHE A 435 19.61 -17.57 13.35
C PHE A 435 19.14 -18.61 14.40
N GLY A 436 20.10 -19.36 14.95
CA GLY A 436 19.83 -20.39 15.96
C GLY A 436 19.17 -21.67 15.41
N LYS A 437 19.18 -21.87 14.09
CA LYS A 437 18.69 -23.10 13.42
C LYS A 437 19.52 -24.35 13.71
N ASP A 438 20.83 -24.19 13.95
CA ASP A 438 21.76 -25.30 14.22
C ASP A 438 22.03 -25.52 15.71
N GLN A 439 21.31 -24.81 16.59
CA GLN A 439 21.43 -25.01 18.04
C GLN A 439 20.91 -26.38 18.44
N GLU A 440 21.52 -27.00 19.45
CA GLU A 440 21.07 -28.28 20.00
C GLU A 440 19.60 -28.19 20.44
N GLY A 441 18.79 -29.20 20.09
CA GLY A 441 17.35 -29.22 20.39
C GLY A 441 16.48 -28.29 19.54
N SER A 442 17.04 -27.56 18.57
CA SER A 442 16.28 -26.68 17.65
C SER A 442 15.43 -27.44 16.63
N ASN A 443 15.78 -28.69 16.33
CA ASN A 443 15.18 -29.52 15.27
C ASN A 443 15.14 -28.81 13.90
N GLY A 444 16.15 -27.98 13.59
CA GLY A 444 16.24 -27.25 12.33
C GLY A 444 15.24 -26.10 12.19
N VAL A 445 14.59 -25.67 13.27
CA VAL A 445 13.69 -24.51 13.30
C VAL A 445 14.45 -23.29 13.86
N PRO A 446 14.50 -22.14 13.16
CA PRO A 446 15.20 -20.94 13.64
C PRO A 446 14.64 -20.38 14.95
N ALA A 447 15.48 -19.73 15.76
CA ALA A 447 15.13 -19.27 17.10
C ALA A 447 13.94 -18.28 17.11
N LEU A 448 13.92 -17.33 16.17
CA LEU A 448 12.81 -16.39 16.02
C LEU A 448 11.50 -17.12 15.67
N MET A 449 11.57 -18.10 14.77
CA MET A 449 10.41 -18.90 14.39
C MET A 449 9.89 -19.73 15.58
N ARG A 450 10.78 -20.33 16.39
CA ARG A 450 10.39 -21.06 17.61
C ARG A 450 9.65 -20.16 18.59
N LEU A 451 10.08 -18.91 18.78
CA LEU A 451 9.37 -17.95 19.64
C LEU A 451 7.98 -17.64 19.09
N ASN A 452 7.87 -17.31 17.80
CA ASN A 452 6.58 -17.02 17.16
C ASN A 452 5.61 -18.21 17.24
N GLN A 453 6.13 -19.42 17.05
CA GLN A 453 5.37 -20.67 17.16
C GLN A 453 4.85 -20.91 18.58
N ARG A 454 5.67 -20.67 19.61
CA ARG A 454 5.24 -20.77 21.01
C ARG A 454 4.12 -19.78 21.34
N ILE A 455 4.26 -18.52 20.91
CA ILE A 455 3.22 -17.50 21.09
C ILE A 455 1.95 -17.89 20.33
N LYS A 456 2.10 -18.41 19.10
CA LYS A 456 0.96 -18.85 18.28
C LYS A 456 0.17 -19.96 18.96
N ASP A 457 0.85 -20.99 19.44
CA ASP A 457 0.18 -22.14 20.06
C ASP A 457 -0.52 -21.76 21.37
N GLU A 458 0.04 -20.81 22.13
CA GLU A 458 -0.57 -20.33 23.36
C GLU A 458 -1.82 -19.49 23.08
N LEU A 459 -1.76 -18.57 22.12
CA LEU A 459 -2.90 -17.70 21.80
C LEU A 459 -3.98 -18.36 20.93
N ASP A 460 -3.62 -19.40 20.20
CA ASP A 460 -4.50 -20.09 19.26
C ASP A 460 -4.23 -21.61 19.28
N PRO A 461 -4.59 -22.29 20.39
CA PRO A 461 -4.34 -23.73 20.56
C PRO A 461 -5.07 -24.58 19.51
N ASN A 462 -6.18 -24.07 18.99
CA ASN A 462 -6.95 -24.71 17.93
C ASN A 462 -6.42 -24.38 16.52
N GLY A 463 -5.46 -23.46 16.37
CA GLY A 463 -4.86 -23.07 15.11
C GLY A 463 -5.86 -22.53 14.07
N ILE A 464 -6.84 -21.73 14.47
CA ILE A 464 -7.92 -21.25 13.59
C ILE A 464 -7.57 -19.97 12.83
N LEU A 465 -6.69 -19.12 13.37
CA LEU A 465 -6.37 -17.82 12.77
C LEU A 465 -5.24 -17.97 11.75
N LEU A 466 -5.56 -17.80 10.46
CA LEU A 466 -4.63 -17.66 9.33
C LEU A 466 -3.38 -18.55 9.41
N PRO A 467 -3.52 -19.90 9.46
CA PRO A 467 -2.39 -20.81 9.58
C PRO A 467 -1.42 -20.64 8.40
N GLY A 468 -0.13 -20.47 8.69
CA GLY A 468 0.93 -20.31 7.68
C GLY A 468 1.24 -18.87 7.27
N LYS A 469 0.52 -17.87 7.81
CA LYS A 469 0.90 -16.46 7.61
C LYS A 469 2.33 -16.21 8.12
N GLN A 470 3.19 -15.66 7.27
CA GLN A 470 4.65 -15.51 7.49
C GLN A 470 5.37 -16.82 7.87
N GLY A 471 4.85 -17.96 7.43
CA GLY A 471 5.39 -19.28 7.80
C GLY A 471 5.15 -19.69 9.25
N ILE A 472 4.30 -18.95 9.99
CA ILE A 472 3.95 -19.27 11.37
C ILE A 472 2.80 -20.29 11.36
N TRP A 473 3.16 -21.56 11.51
CA TRP A 473 2.23 -22.68 11.55
C TRP A 473 1.88 -23.09 13.00
N PRO A 474 0.58 -23.18 13.35
CA PRO A 474 0.12 -23.80 14.59
C PRO A 474 0.61 -25.25 14.71
N GLN A 475 0.78 -25.75 15.94
CA GLN A 475 1.32 -27.08 16.22
C GLN A 475 0.75 -28.20 15.33
N LYS A 476 -0.58 -28.23 15.15
CA LYS A 476 -1.28 -29.26 14.37
C LYS A 476 -0.98 -29.25 12.87
N TYR A 477 -0.42 -28.16 12.32
CA TYR A 477 -0.11 -28.02 10.90
C TYR A 477 1.40 -28.03 10.59
N ARG A 478 2.25 -28.13 11.61
CA ARG A 478 3.72 -28.14 11.42
C ARG A 478 4.14 -29.39 10.65
N GLY A 479 4.90 -29.19 9.58
CA GLY A 479 5.33 -30.27 8.69
C GLY A 479 4.29 -30.68 7.62
N GLU A 480 3.08 -30.13 7.65
CA GLU A 480 2.06 -30.30 6.61
C GLU A 480 2.04 -29.11 5.64
N GLY A 481 2.17 -27.89 6.17
CA GLY A 481 1.93 -26.62 5.45
C GLY A 481 2.79 -26.36 4.22
N ALA A 482 3.99 -26.96 4.14
CA ALA A 482 4.92 -26.80 3.02
C ALA A 482 4.95 -28.00 2.05
N LYS A 483 4.30 -29.13 2.35
CA LYS A 483 4.42 -30.36 1.54
C LYS A 483 3.55 -30.36 0.27
N LYS A 484 2.64 -29.39 0.12
CA LYS A 484 1.62 -29.34 -0.94
C LYS A 484 1.74 -28.13 -1.88
N ARG A 485 2.80 -27.34 -1.80
CA ARG A 485 3.00 -26.17 -2.67
C ARG A 485 4.24 -26.29 -3.51
#